data_AF-A0A963Y232-F1
#
_entry.id   AF-A0A963Y232-F1
#
_cell.length_a   1.000
_cell.length_b   1.000
_cell.length_c   1.000
_cell.angle_alpha   90.00
_cell.angle_beta   90.00
_cell.angle_gamma   90.00
#
_symmetry.space_group_name_H-M   'P 1'
#
loop_
_entity.id
_entity.type
_entity.pdbx_description
1 polymer ?
#
loop_
_entity_poly.entity_id
_entity_poly.type
_entity_poly.pdbx_seq_one_letter_code
_entity_poly.pdbx_strand_id
1 'polypeptide(L)'
;MTAEKLYYRPVPSTDPARPAGARDLAGGWCWFDRVEVLTRSGTAGIIGPAELPVKVRDRFSAPRTPMMGLTFDRPRLMGILNVTPDSFSDGGRFAAPERALDHARAMLADGADMLDIGGESTRPGAEPVPVEREIGRTSPIISALRGSGVTAPISIDTRKSAVALAALSAGASMVNDVAALRYDPGLADCAARAEVPVCLMHAQGDPATMQNDPRYVNVLLDVYDFLEERVEATVASGIARDRIIVDPGIGFGKTVAHNLALIRGLSLFHALGCVVLLGASRKRFIGSLGGAVATDDRGPGSLAVTLAGVAQGVQLHRVHDIRETRQALSLWQASTTGGAA
;
A
#
# COMPACT_ATOMS: atom_id res chain seq x y z
N MET A 1 7.82 -32.63 -17.42
CA MET A 1 6.93 -31.48 -17.62
C MET A 1 6.65 -30.88 -16.26
N THR A 2 7.17 -29.70 -15.96
CA THR A 2 6.80 -28.97 -14.74
C THR A 2 5.33 -28.58 -14.86
N ALA A 3 4.52 -28.90 -13.86
CA ALA A 3 3.11 -28.48 -13.85
C ALA A 3 3.01 -26.95 -13.99
N GLU A 4 2.08 -26.46 -14.80
CA GLU A 4 1.84 -25.03 -14.95
C GLU A 4 1.42 -24.44 -13.60
N LYS A 5 2.04 -23.32 -13.20
CA LYS A 5 1.70 -22.63 -11.95
C LYS A 5 0.29 -22.05 -12.05
N LEU A 6 -0.57 -22.43 -11.10
CA LEU A 6 -1.90 -21.86 -10.93
C LEU A 6 -1.89 -20.68 -9.97
N TYR A 7 -2.68 -19.66 -10.29
CA TYR A 7 -2.92 -18.50 -9.44
C TYR A 7 -4.42 -18.44 -9.11
N TYR A 8 -4.75 -17.90 -7.95
CA TYR A 8 -6.12 -17.91 -7.45
C TYR A 8 -6.52 -16.49 -7.12
N ARG A 9 -7.60 -16.00 -7.74
CA ARG A 9 -8.15 -14.67 -7.45
C ARG A 9 -9.56 -14.82 -6.87
N PRO A 10 -9.78 -14.54 -5.58
CA PRO A 10 -11.12 -14.55 -5.03
C PRO A 10 -11.92 -13.42 -5.67
N VAL A 11 -13.19 -13.67 -5.99
CA VAL A 11 -14.12 -12.65 -6.48
C VAL A 11 -14.85 -12.08 -5.27
N PRO A 12 -14.47 -10.88 -4.77
CA PRO A 12 -15.00 -10.40 -3.50
C PRO A 12 -16.42 -9.85 -3.68
N SER A 13 -17.22 -10.00 -2.65
CA SER A 13 -18.54 -9.43 -2.49
C SER A 13 -18.63 -8.76 -1.13
N THR A 14 -19.44 -7.71 -1.05
CA THR A 14 -19.75 -6.96 0.19
C THR A 14 -21.24 -7.04 0.53
N ASP A 15 -22.02 -7.73 -0.31
CA ASP A 15 -23.46 -7.83 -0.20
C ASP A 15 -23.84 -8.69 1.02
N PRO A 16 -24.87 -8.32 1.81
CA PRO A 16 -25.34 -9.15 2.91
C PRO A 16 -25.91 -10.51 2.46
N ALA A 17 -26.31 -10.65 1.20
CA ALA A 17 -26.78 -11.91 0.60
C ALA A 17 -25.60 -12.89 0.40
N ARG A 18 -25.20 -13.54 1.49
CA ARG A 18 -24.06 -14.45 1.53
C ARG A 18 -24.48 -15.92 1.33
N PRO A 19 -24.04 -16.59 0.25
CA PRO A 19 -24.34 -18.00 0.02
C PRO A 19 -23.73 -18.94 1.08
N ALA A 20 -24.34 -20.10 1.27
CA ALA A 20 -23.76 -21.17 2.08
C ALA A 20 -22.40 -21.59 1.51
N GLY A 21 -21.38 -21.66 2.38
CA GLY A 21 -20.01 -22.02 1.98
C GLY A 21 -19.12 -20.83 1.55
N ALA A 22 -19.66 -19.61 1.48
CA ALA A 22 -18.86 -18.41 1.28
C ALA A 22 -17.89 -18.17 2.45
N ARG A 23 -16.67 -17.72 2.16
CA ARG A 23 -15.62 -17.45 3.15
C ARG A 23 -15.32 -15.96 3.27
N ASP A 24 -14.92 -15.52 4.45
CA ASP A 24 -14.45 -14.15 4.65
C ASP A 24 -13.16 -13.94 3.86
N LEU A 25 -12.96 -12.73 3.34
CA LEU A 25 -11.70 -12.33 2.74
C LEU A 25 -10.89 -11.55 3.77
N ALA A 26 -9.79 -12.16 4.19
CA ALA A 26 -8.78 -11.63 5.10
C ALA A 26 -9.34 -11.18 6.46
N GLY A 27 -10.44 -11.80 6.91
CA GLY A 27 -11.19 -11.42 8.12
C GLY A 27 -11.75 -9.99 8.10
N GLY A 28 -11.88 -9.39 6.92
CA GLY A 28 -12.39 -8.03 6.73
C GLY A 28 -13.87 -7.98 6.37
N TRP A 29 -14.26 -6.92 5.64
CA TRP A 29 -15.65 -6.63 5.26
C TRP A 29 -16.11 -7.29 3.95
N CYS A 30 -15.21 -7.98 3.23
CA CYS A 30 -15.55 -8.72 2.03
C CYS A 30 -15.65 -10.23 2.32
N TRP A 31 -16.45 -10.93 1.53
CA TRP A 31 -16.48 -12.39 1.46
C TRP A 31 -16.36 -12.85 0.00
N PHE A 32 -16.08 -14.13 -0.23
CA PHE A 32 -16.04 -14.72 -1.56
C PHE A 32 -16.65 -16.13 -1.57
N ASP A 33 -17.37 -16.43 -2.64
CA ASP A 33 -17.97 -17.74 -2.96
C ASP A 33 -17.44 -18.33 -4.28
N ARG A 34 -16.67 -17.53 -5.02
CA ARG A 34 -16.07 -17.88 -6.31
C ARG A 34 -14.61 -17.44 -6.33
N VAL A 35 -13.78 -18.29 -6.93
CA VAL A 35 -12.37 -18.02 -7.16
C VAL A 35 -12.08 -18.27 -8.63
N GLU A 36 -11.56 -17.24 -9.30
CA GLU A 36 -11.01 -17.40 -10.64
C GLU A 36 -9.64 -18.08 -10.55
N VAL A 37 -9.47 -19.19 -11.25
CA VAL A 37 -8.19 -19.87 -11.41
C VAL A 37 -7.53 -19.32 -12.66
N LEU A 38 -6.34 -18.74 -12.48
CA LEU A 38 -5.57 -18.12 -13.54
C LEU A 38 -4.34 -18.95 -13.85
N THR A 39 -3.94 -18.91 -15.12
CA THR A 39 -2.68 -19.41 -15.65
C THR A 39 -2.00 -18.28 -16.43
N ARG A 40 -0.77 -18.51 -16.91
CA ARG A 40 -0.10 -17.56 -17.80
C ARG A 40 -0.79 -17.48 -19.18
N SER A 41 -1.52 -18.51 -19.55
CA SER A 41 -2.28 -18.62 -20.80
C SER A 41 -3.71 -18.05 -20.73
N GLY A 42 -4.24 -17.76 -19.54
CA GLY A 42 -5.57 -17.15 -19.37
C GLY A 42 -6.28 -17.61 -18.10
N THR A 43 -7.60 -17.72 -18.17
CA THR A 43 -8.40 -18.33 -17.09
C THR A 43 -8.49 -19.84 -17.31
N ALA A 44 -8.24 -20.61 -16.25
CA ALA A 44 -8.43 -22.06 -16.22
C ALA A 44 -9.82 -22.44 -15.66
N GLY A 45 -10.67 -21.46 -15.33
CA GLY A 45 -12.03 -21.66 -14.85
C GLY A 45 -12.32 -20.94 -13.54
N ILE A 46 -13.49 -21.24 -12.98
CA ILE A 46 -13.97 -20.71 -11.70
C ILE A 46 -14.28 -21.90 -10.79
N ILE A 47 -13.77 -21.85 -9.56
CA ILE A 47 -13.97 -22.87 -8.53
C ILE A 47 -14.58 -22.27 -7.26
N GLY A 48 -15.13 -23.12 -6.40
CA GLY A 48 -15.60 -22.73 -5.07
C GLY A 48 -14.48 -22.72 -4.01
N PRO A 49 -14.68 -22.05 -2.85
CA PRO A 49 -13.68 -21.99 -1.78
C PRO A 49 -13.29 -23.35 -1.18
N ALA A 50 -14.12 -24.39 -1.36
CA ALA A 50 -13.85 -25.74 -0.88
C ALA A 50 -12.81 -26.49 -1.75
N GLU A 51 -12.64 -26.08 -3.00
CA GLU A 51 -11.73 -26.69 -3.98
C GLU A 51 -10.33 -26.06 -3.96
N LEU A 52 -10.17 -24.94 -3.24
CA LEU A 52 -8.89 -24.27 -3.07
C LEU A 52 -7.85 -25.17 -2.36
N PRO A 53 -6.57 -25.11 -2.76
CA PRO A 53 -5.49 -25.64 -1.94
C PRO A 53 -5.56 -25.06 -0.53
N VAL A 54 -5.41 -25.92 0.49
CA VAL A 54 -5.57 -25.56 1.91
C VAL A 54 -4.78 -24.28 2.26
N LYS A 55 -3.51 -24.21 1.87
CA LYS A 55 -2.65 -23.04 2.12
C LYS A 55 -3.21 -21.75 1.51
N VAL A 56 -3.77 -21.80 0.30
CA VAL A 56 -4.35 -20.63 -0.39
C VAL A 56 -5.65 -20.21 0.28
N ARG A 57 -6.52 -21.18 0.58
CA ARG A 57 -7.78 -20.96 1.32
C ARG A 57 -7.54 -20.30 2.67
N ASP A 58 -6.55 -20.78 3.41
CA ASP A 58 -6.22 -20.26 4.74
C ASP A 58 -5.64 -18.85 4.63
N ARG A 59 -4.75 -18.58 3.65
CA ARG A 59 -4.24 -17.21 3.38
C ARG A 59 -5.34 -16.23 2.97
N PHE A 60 -6.34 -16.68 2.22
CA PHE A 60 -7.49 -15.84 1.90
C PHE A 60 -8.40 -15.60 3.09
N SER A 61 -8.63 -16.60 3.95
CA SER A 61 -9.69 -16.50 4.96
C SER A 61 -9.19 -15.99 6.32
N ALA A 62 -7.91 -16.17 6.62
CA ALA A 62 -7.34 -15.76 7.90
C ALA A 62 -7.40 -14.23 8.07
N PRO A 63 -7.90 -13.73 9.23
CA PRO A 63 -7.79 -12.34 9.60
C PRO A 63 -6.34 -11.86 9.51
N ARG A 64 -6.13 -10.64 9.01
CA ARG A 64 -4.79 -10.03 9.04
C ARG A 64 -4.41 -9.68 10.47
N THR A 65 -3.23 -10.15 10.90
CA THR A 65 -2.70 -9.89 12.24
C THR A 65 -2.62 -8.39 12.49
N PRO A 66 -3.09 -7.91 13.66
CA PRO A 66 -2.92 -6.51 14.04
C PRO A 66 -1.44 -6.13 14.11
N MET A 67 -1.09 -4.95 13.61
CA MET A 67 0.28 -4.44 13.68
C MET A 67 0.26 -2.94 14.02
N MET A 68 1.25 -2.48 14.79
CA MET A 68 1.33 -1.08 15.26
C MET A 68 0.05 -0.60 15.99
N GLY A 69 -0.68 -1.51 16.66
CA GLY A 69 -1.95 -1.17 17.33
C GLY A 69 -3.16 -0.99 16.38
N LEU A 70 -3.02 -1.30 15.08
CA LEU A 70 -4.11 -1.27 14.12
C LEU A 70 -4.60 -2.68 13.81
N THR A 71 -5.91 -2.90 13.86
CA THR A 71 -6.57 -4.07 13.25
C THR A 71 -6.84 -3.79 11.76
N PHE A 72 -7.03 -4.83 10.96
CA PHE A 72 -7.30 -4.69 9.52
C PHE A 72 -8.63 -5.33 9.11
N ASP A 73 -9.59 -5.29 10.04
CA ASP A 73 -11.01 -5.65 9.88
C ASP A 73 -11.82 -4.58 9.11
N ARG A 74 -11.26 -3.37 8.97
CA ARG A 74 -11.80 -2.26 8.18
C ARG A 74 -10.72 -1.59 7.33
N PRO A 75 -11.08 -0.79 6.30
CA PRO A 75 -10.11 -0.01 5.57
C PRO A 75 -9.37 0.97 6.50
N ARG A 76 -8.06 1.05 6.34
CA ARG A 76 -7.16 1.96 7.07
C ARG A 76 -6.60 3.01 6.14
N LEU A 77 -6.52 4.24 6.64
CA LEU A 77 -5.99 5.38 5.88
C LEU A 77 -4.57 5.73 6.33
N MET A 78 -3.65 5.67 5.38
CA MET A 78 -2.27 6.14 5.52
C MET A 78 -2.13 7.51 4.84
N GLY A 79 -1.93 8.55 5.64
CA GLY A 79 -1.74 9.93 5.17
C GLY A 79 -0.31 10.17 4.67
N ILE A 80 -0.19 10.68 3.44
CA ILE A 80 1.10 10.95 2.81
C ILE A 80 1.65 12.30 3.27
N LEU A 81 2.80 12.30 3.95
CA LEU A 81 3.54 13.51 4.32
C LEU A 81 4.90 13.55 3.62
N ASN A 82 4.96 14.23 2.48
CA ASN A 82 6.23 14.47 1.78
C ASN A 82 6.94 15.68 2.39
N VAL A 83 8.11 15.47 3.00
CA VAL A 83 8.96 16.52 3.58
C VAL A 83 10.10 16.88 2.63
N THR A 84 9.73 17.31 1.43
CA THR A 84 10.65 17.84 0.41
C THR A 84 10.52 19.36 0.29
N PRO A 85 11.57 20.09 -0.15
CA PRO A 85 11.55 21.55 -0.28
C PRO A 85 10.38 22.07 -1.13
N ASP A 86 10.06 21.36 -2.21
CA ASP A 86 8.99 21.72 -3.15
C ASP A 86 7.58 21.53 -2.57
N SER A 87 7.45 20.77 -1.47
CA SER A 87 6.14 20.47 -0.86
C SER A 87 5.64 21.59 0.07
N PHE A 88 6.50 22.52 0.47
CA PHE A 88 6.17 23.58 1.44
C PHE A 88 6.70 24.98 1.04
N SER A 89 7.06 25.18 -0.23
CA SER A 89 7.78 26.36 -0.72
C SER A 89 7.01 27.68 -0.75
N ASP A 90 5.73 27.72 -0.37
CA ASP A 90 4.91 28.96 -0.39
C ASP A 90 5.21 29.98 0.74
N GLY A 91 6.37 29.92 1.39
CA GLY A 91 6.85 31.02 2.23
C GLY A 91 7.68 30.60 3.44
N GLY A 92 8.98 30.96 3.44
CA GLY A 92 9.86 30.95 4.61
C GLY A 92 10.60 29.62 4.88
N ARG A 93 11.94 29.64 4.82
CA ARG A 93 12.83 28.52 5.17
C ARG A 93 12.64 27.99 6.61
N PHE A 94 12.01 28.77 7.49
CA PHE A 94 11.68 28.40 8.87
C PHE A 94 10.25 27.84 9.03
N ALA A 95 9.35 28.05 8.07
CA ALA A 95 7.96 27.58 8.15
C ALA A 95 7.78 26.12 7.69
N ALA A 96 8.74 25.56 6.94
CA ALA A 96 8.58 24.24 6.34
C ALA A 96 8.41 23.10 7.38
N PRO A 97 9.18 23.05 8.49
CA PRO A 97 8.97 22.03 9.52
C PRO A 97 7.65 22.19 10.29
N GLU A 98 7.29 23.42 10.67
CA GLU A 98 6.03 23.70 11.39
C GLU A 98 4.81 23.35 10.52
N ARG A 99 4.83 23.74 9.23
CA ARG A 99 3.78 23.37 8.27
C ARG A 99 3.65 21.86 8.09
N ALA A 100 4.75 21.11 8.08
CA ALA A 100 4.70 19.66 8.02
C ALA A 100 4.06 19.05 9.28
N LEU A 101 4.35 19.60 10.46
CA LEU A 101 3.71 19.19 11.72
C LEU A 101 2.22 19.52 11.75
N ASP A 102 1.84 20.72 11.32
CA ASP A 102 0.43 21.12 11.26
C ASP A 102 -0.34 20.29 10.24
N HIS A 103 0.26 19.99 9.09
CA HIS A 103 -0.35 19.12 8.09
C HIS A 103 -0.52 17.68 8.60
N ALA A 104 0.48 17.15 9.30
CA ALA A 104 0.39 15.84 9.96
C ALA A 104 -0.75 15.79 10.99
N ARG A 105 -0.87 16.83 11.85
CA ARG A 105 -1.95 16.94 12.84
C ARG A 105 -3.31 17.07 12.18
N ALA A 106 -3.41 17.86 11.10
CA ALA A 106 -4.64 18.00 10.33
C ALA A 106 -5.08 16.65 9.73
N MET A 107 -4.15 15.90 9.10
CA MET A 107 -4.45 14.56 8.59
C MET A 107 -4.95 13.61 9.70
N LEU A 108 -4.33 13.63 10.88
CA LEU A 108 -4.78 12.82 12.01
C LEU A 108 -6.18 13.25 12.50
N ALA A 109 -6.44 14.55 12.59
CA ALA A 109 -7.75 15.10 12.96
C ALA A 109 -8.85 14.77 11.94
N ASP A 110 -8.49 14.75 10.65
CA ASP A 110 -9.36 14.32 9.54
C ASP A 110 -9.54 12.79 9.50
N GLY A 111 -8.86 12.07 10.39
CA GLY A 111 -8.99 10.63 10.57
C GLY A 111 -8.00 9.83 9.75
N ALA A 112 -6.74 10.21 9.63
CA ALA A 112 -5.69 9.28 9.21
C ALA A 112 -5.47 8.22 10.31
N ASP A 113 -5.45 6.94 9.95
CA ASP A 113 -5.11 5.87 10.91
C ASP A 113 -3.59 5.80 11.15
N MET A 114 -2.79 6.25 10.18
CA MET A 114 -1.34 6.35 10.28
C MET A 114 -0.78 7.42 9.34
N LEU A 115 0.46 7.84 9.57
CA LEU A 115 1.20 8.77 8.71
C LEU A 115 2.34 8.05 8.00
N ASP A 116 2.64 8.44 6.77
CA ASP A 116 3.80 7.96 6.00
C ASP A 116 4.67 9.15 5.59
N ILE A 117 5.88 9.19 6.15
CA ILE A 117 6.78 10.35 6.06
C ILE A 117 7.92 10.02 5.10
N GLY A 118 8.01 10.79 4.01
CA GLY A 118 9.03 10.61 2.97
C GLY A 118 9.90 11.85 2.78
N GLY A 119 11.23 11.68 2.84
CA GLY A 119 12.21 12.76 2.61
C GLY A 119 12.80 12.81 1.20
N GLU A 120 12.54 11.78 0.39
CA GLU A 120 12.99 11.62 -0.99
C GLU A 120 11.76 11.48 -1.90
N SER A 121 11.73 12.23 -3.01
CA SER A 121 10.68 12.08 -4.02
C SER A 121 10.97 10.84 -4.85
N THR A 122 10.00 9.92 -4.91
CA THR A 122 10.05 8.73 -5.78
C THR A 122 9.31 8.94 -7.11
N ARG A 123 9.03 10.21 -7.46
CA ARG A 123 8.38 10.56 -8.73
C ARG A 123 9.34 10.34 -9.91
N PRO A 124 8.82 10.07 -11.12
CA PRO A 124 9.67 9.94 -12.30
C PRO A 124 10.54 11.19 -12.53
N GLY A 125 11.84 10.99 -12.71
CA GLY A 125 12.83 12.04 -12.95
C GLY A 125 13.31 12.79 -11.70
N ALA A 126 12.99 12.32 -10.49
CA ALA A 126 13.51 12.90 -9.26
C ALA A 126 14.98 12.50 -9.02
N GLU A 127 15.81 13.47 -8.63
CA GLU A 127 17.20 13.23 -8.26
C GLU A 127 17.32 12.55 -6.88
N PRO A 128 18.22 11.57 -6.71
CA PRO A 128 18.48 10.95 -5.42
C PRO A 128 18.92 11.97 -4.36
N VAL A 129 18.42 11.80 -3.13
CA VAL A 129 18.77 12.65 -1.98
C VAL A 129 19.87 11.96 -1.16
N PRO A 130 20.97 12.64 -0.79
CA PRO A 130 21.97 12.08 0.11
C PRO A 130 21.38 11.67 1.46
N VAL A 131 21.91 10.60 2.06
CA VAL A 131 21.40 10.00 3.31
C VAL A 131 21.21 11.04 4.42
N GLU A 132 22.22 11.87 4.66
CA GLU A 132 22.22 12.87 5.74
C GLU A 132 21.13 13.92 5.52
N ARG A 133 20.88 14.28 4.25
CA ARG A 133 19.81 15.23 3.90
C ARG A 133 18.43 14.62 4.08
N GLU A 134 18.25 13.34 3.74
CA GLU A 134 16.98 12.65 3.97
C GLU A 134 16.69 12.51 5.46
N ILE A 135 17.68 12.11 6.26
CA ILE A 135 17.60 12.06 7.74
C ILE A 135 17.22 13.43 8.31
N GLY A 136 17.89 14.50 7.86
CA GLY A 136 17.62 15.86 8.32
C GLY A 136 16.23 16.37 7.94
N ARG A 137 15.57 15.78 6.95
CA ARG A 137 14.18 16.09 6.57
C ARG A 137 13.17 15.32 7.41
N THR A 138 13.40 14.03 7.66
CA THR A 138 12.40 13.14 8.24
C THR A 138 12.50 13.02 9.76
N SER A 139 13.71 12.82 10.31
CA SER A 139 13.90 12.52 11.74
C SER A 139 13.43 13.64 12.67
N PRO A 140 13.67 14.94 12.39
CA PRO A 140 13.15 16.02 13.23
C PRO A 140 11.62 16.07 13.26
N ILE A 141 10.96 15.79 12.14
CA ILE A 141 9.49 15.78 12.05
C ILE A 141 8.92 14.62 12.85
N ILE A 142 9.48 13.41 12.70
CA ILE A 142 9.07 12.23 13.46
C ILE A 142 9.22 12.48 14.97
N SER A 143 10.39 12.98 15.39
CA SER A 143 10.68 13.26 16.80
C SER A 143 9.74 14.33 17.37
N ALA A 144 9.49 15.42 16.63
CA ALA A 144 8.58 16.47 17.06
C ALA A 144 7.11 15.99 17.15
N LEU A 145 6.65 15.14 16.23
CA LEU A 145 5.32 14.52 16.33
C LEU A 145 5.19 13.67 17.60
N ARG A 146 6.18 12.81 17.87
CA ARG A 146 6.20 11.99 19.09
C ARG A 146 6.28 12.85 20.35
N GLY A 147 7.14 13.87 20.38
CA GLY A 147 7.26 14.82 21.49
C GLY A 147 5.98 15.61 21.75
N SER A 148 5.13 15.79 20.74
CA SER A 148 3.80 16.42 20.87
C SER A 148 2.68 15.46 21.31
N GLY A 149 3.01 14.19 21.59
CA GLY A 149 2.04 13.18 22.08
C GLY A 149 1.29 12.41 20.99
N VAL A 150 1.72 12.49 19.72
CA VAL A 150 1.12 11.68 18.64
C VAL A 150 1.41 10.20 18.90
N THR A 151 0.36 9.40 19.07
CA THR A 151 0.43 7.95 19.28
C THR A 151 0.14 7.13 18.03
N ALA A 152 -0.47 7.73 17.00
CA ALA A 152 -0.72 7.07 15.73
C ALA A 152 0.58 6.48 15.13
N PRO A 153 0.51 5.35 14.41
CA PRO A 153 1.68 4.80 13.75
C PRO A 153 2.29 5.76 12.73
N ILE A 154 3.62 5.77 12.67
CA ILE A 154 4.38 6.57 11.70
C ILE A 154 5.23 5.61 10.88
N SER A 155 4.96 5.54 9.58
CA SER A 155 5.78 4.85 8.59
C SER A 155 6.85 5.80 8.06
N ILE A 156 8.06 5.27 7.84
CA ILE A 156 9.11 5.96 7.08
C ILE A 156 9.16 5.42 5.64
N ASP A 157 8.91 6.29 4.66
CA ASP A 157 9.03 5.99 3.22
C ASP A 157 10.50 6.17 2.81
N THR A 158 11.27 5.07 2.84
CA THR A 158 12.68 5.08 2.49
C THR A 158 13.17 3.71 2.04
N ARG A 159 14.21 3.74 1.19
CA ARG A 159 14.93 2.57 0.69
C ARG A 159 16.32 2.40 1.31
N LYS A 160 16.69 3.26 2.28
CA LYS A 160 18.06 3.38 2.82
C LYS A 160 18.07 2.99 4.30
N SER A 161 18.89 2.01 4.66
CA SER A 161 18.98 1.45 6.02
C SER A 161 19.33 2.51 7.07
N ALA A 162 20.27 3.41 6.76
CA ALA A 162 20.67 4.51 7.64
C ALA A 162 19.53 5.50 7.92
N VAL A 163 18.70 5.81 6.91
CA VAL A 163 17.53 6.66 7.08
C VAL A 163 16.47 5.97 7.92
N ALA A 164 16.20 4.69 7.64
CA ALA A 164 15.26 3.89 8.41
C ALA A 164 15.68 3.81 9.89
N LEU A 165 16.96 3.54 10.18
CA LEU A 165 17.47 3.45 11.54
C LEU A 165 17.29 4.76 12.32
N ALA A 166 17.59 5.90 11.69
CA ALA A 166 17.40 7.22 12.29
C ALA A 166 15.91 7.52 12.54
N ALA A 167 15.05 7.20 11.58
CA ALA A 167 13.60 7.38 11.70
C ALA A 167 12.99 6.50 12.80
N LEU A 168 13.39 5.22 12.90
CA LEU A 168 12.97 4.31 13.96
C LEU A 168 13.43 4.80 15.33
N SER A 169 14.67 5.29 15.43
CA SER A 169 15.20 5.90 16.67
C SER A 169 14.43 7.17 17.06
N ALA A 170 13.91 7.93 16.08
CA ALA A 170 13.05 9.09 16.31
C ALA A 170 11.60 8.72 16.66
N GLY A 171 11.21 7.45 16.51
CA GLY A 171 9.89 6.92 16.89
C GLY A 171 8.97 6.53 15.73
N ALA A 172 9.50 6.31 14.53
CA ALA A 172 8.78 5.59 13.48
C ALA A 172 8.51 4.14 13.91
N SER A 173 7.46 3.53 13.35
CA SER A 173 6.94 2.22 13.76
C SER A 173 6.83 1.22 12.60
N MET A 174 7.20 1.62 11.38
CA MET A 174 7.16 0.80 10.16
C MET A 174 8.11 1.37 9.11
N VAL A 175 8.66 0.50 8.27
CA VAL A 175 9.41 0.87 7.06
C VAL A 175 8.54 0.63 5.83
N ASN A 176 8.38 1.64 4.97
CA ASN A 176 7.75 1.51 3.67
C ASN A 176 8.82 1.63 2.58
N ASP A 177 9.14 0.52 1.91
CA ASP A 177 10.22 0.48 0.92
C ASP A 177 9.69 0.21 -0.50
N VAL A 178 9.78 1.26 -1.33
CA VAL A 178 9.44 1.22 -2.75
C VAL A 178 10.30 0.25 -3.58
N ALA A 179 11.44 -0.20 -3.04
CA ALA A 179 12.35 -1.15 -3.68
C ALA A 179 12.20 -2.59 -3.18
N ALA A 180 11.29 -2.86 -2.24
CA ALA A 180 11.04 -4.18 -1.64
C ALA A 180 12.32 -4.88 -1.14
N LEU A 181 13.13 -4.13 -0.38
CA LEU A 181 14.38 -4.55 0.25
C LEU A 181 15.47 -4.99 -0.74
N ARG A 182 15.44 -4.44 -1.97
CA ARG A 182 16.45 -4.74 -3.01
C ARG A 182 17.51 -3.64 -3.17
N TYR A 183 17.26 -2.44 -2.65
CA TYR A 183 18.17 -1.31 -2.85
C TYR A 183 19.34 -1.31 -1.86
N ASP A 184 19.03 -1.39 -0.56
CA ASP A 184 20.02 -1.44 0.51
C ASP A 184 19.91 -2.77 1.26
N PRO A 185 20.96 -3.62 1.23
CA PRO A 185 20.93 -4.93 1.88
C PRO A 185 20.78 -4.86 3.40
N GLY A 186 21.15 -3.74 4.03
CA GLY A 186 21.02 -3.56 5.48
C GLY A 186 19.61 -3.22 5.95
N LEU A 187 18.68 -2.91 5.05
CA LEU A 187 17.35 -2.45 5.42
C LEU A 187 16.48 -3.56 6.02
N ALA A 188 16.62 -4.79 5.52
CA ALA A 188 15.92 -5.95 6.08
C ALA A 188 16.33 -6.22 7.54
N ASP A 189 17.65 -6.20 7.80
CA ASP A 189 18.19 -6.38 9.16
C ASP A 189 17.76 -5.27 10.11
N CYS A 190 17.67 -4.03 9.62
CA CYS A 190 17.19 -2.89 10.39
C CYS A 190 15.74 -3.11 10.87
N ALA A 191 14.84 -3.47 9.95
CA ALA A 191 13.43 -3.74 10.28
C ALA A 191 13.28 -4.98 11.18
N ALA A 192 14.06 -6.04 10.93
CA ALA A 192 14.04 -7.26 11.74
C ALA A 192 14.46 -6.99 13.20
N ARG A 193 15.58 -6.30 13.40
CA ARG A 193 16.10 -5.95 14.74
C ARG A 193 15.18 -5.00 15.52
N ALA A 194 14.53 -4.08 14.81
CA ALA A 194 13.58 -3.16 15.41
C ALA A 194 12.18 -3.79 15.63
N GLU A 195 11.98 -5.02 15.14
CA GLU A 195 10.70 -5.74 15.22
C GLU A 195 9.50 -4.98 14.61
N VAL A 196 9.76 -4.16 13.59
CA VAL A 196 8.73 -3.34 12.94
C VAL A 196 8.22 -3.98 11.65
N PRO A 197 6.97 -3.69 11.24
CA PRO A 197 6.47 -4.08 9.93
C PRO A 197 7.23 -3.45 8.77
N VAL A 198 7.19 -4.14 7.62
CA VAL A 198 7.75 -3.65 6.36
C VAL A 198 6.72 -3.72 5.23
N CYS A 199 6.60 -2.65 4.44
CA CYS A 199 5.86 -2.66 3.18
C CYS A 199 6.82 -2.89 2.01
N LEU A 200 6.52 -3.93 1.22
CA LEU A 200 7.24 -4.34 0.02
C LEU A 200 6.45 -3.90 -1.21
N MET A 201 6.94 -2.90 -1.93
CA MET A 201 6.30 -2.44 -3.16
C MET A 201 6.95 -3.03 -4.41
N HIS A 202 6.13 -3.38 -5.39
CA HIS A 202 6.62 -3.65 -6.73
C HIS A 202 6.94 -2.33 -7.49
N ALA A 203 8.18 -2.20 -7.95
CA ALA A 203 8.58 -1.27 -9.00
C ALA A 203 9.43 -1.97 -10.08
N GLN A 204 9.21 -1.61 -11.36
CA GLN A 204 10.05 -2.04 -12.48
C GLN A 204 10.87 -0.86 -12.99
N GLY A 205 12.19 -1.04 -13.10
CA GLY A 205 13.12 0.01 -13.54
C GLY A 205 13.46 1.03 -12.45
N ASP A 206 14.37 1.93 -12.79
CA ASP A 206 14.73 3.08 -11.93
C ASP A 206 13.65 4.17 -12.06
N PRO A 207 13.31 4.95 -11.00
CA PRO A 207 12.35 6.04 -11.10
C PRO A 207 12.58 6.98 -12.30
N ALA A 208 13.83 7.26 -12.68
CA ALA A 208 14.16 8.10 -13.83
C ALA A 208 13.75 7.49 -15.18
N THR A 209 13.77 6.16 -15.32
CA THR A 209 13.59 5.46 -16.61
C THR A 209 12.38 4.52 -16.66
N MET A 210 11.73 4.25 -15.51
CA MET A 210 10.71 3.23 -15.37
C MET A 210 9.49 3.42 -16.28
N GLN A 211 9.22 4.66 -16.71
CA GLN A 211 8.08 4.97 -17.58
C GLN A 211 8.39 4.91 -19.08
N ASN A 212 9.64 4.64 -19.47
CA ASN A 212 10.06 4.75 -20.87
C ASN A 212 9.50 3.62 -21.74
N ASP A 213 9.62 2.37 -21.29
CA ASP A 213 9.10 1.18 -21.99
C ASP A 213 8.88 0.01 -21.01
N PRO A 214 7.93 0.12 -20.05
CA PRO A 214 7.67 -0.96 -19.12
C PRO A 214 7.00 -2.14 -19.83
N ARG A 215 7.66 -3.30 -19.80
CA ARG A 215 7.19 -4.52 -20.46
C ARG A 215 6.89 -5.61 -19.44
N TYR A 216 5.71 -6.19 -19.59
CA TYR A 216 5.22 -7.33 -18.81
C TYR A 216 4.63 -8.36 -19.78
N VAL A 217 4.78 -9.64 -19.47
CA VAL A 217 4.07 -10.70 -20.19
C VAL A 217 2.62 -10.72 -19.73
N ASN A 218 2.42 -10.67 -18.41
CA ASN A 218 1.13 -10.48 -17.79
C ASN A 218 1.36 -9.72 -16.49
N VAL A 219 1.12 -8.40 -16.49
CA VAL A 219 1.48 -7.52 -15.37
C VAL A 219 0.89 -7.97 -14.03
N LEU A 220 -0.32 -8.52 -14.01
CA LEU A 220 -0.95 -8.96 -12.76
C LEU A 220 -0.18 -10.13 -12.15
N LEU A 221 0.16 -11.12 -12.97
CA LEU A 221 0.86 -12.32 -12.53
C LEU A 221 2.37 -12.09 -12.34
N ASP A 222 2.99 -11.20 -13.14
CA ASP A 222 4.38 -10.79 -12.99
C ASP A 222 4.60 -10.03 -11.68
N VAL A 223 3.69 -9.11 -11.34
CA VAL A 223 3.74 -8.39 -10.05
C VAL A 223 3.45 -9.33 -8.89
N TYR A 224 2.53 -10.29 -9.04
CA TYR A 224 2.28 -11.32 -8.04
C TYR A 224 3.52 -12.16 -7.76
N ASP A 225 4.17 -12.69 -8.80
CA ASP A 225 5.37 -13.53 -8.66
C ASP A 225 6.52 -12.77 -8.01
N PHE A 226 6.72 -11.52 -8.41
CA PHE A 226 7.70 -10.65 -7.77
C PHE A 226 7.41 -10.50 -6.27
N LEU A 227 6.20 -10.11 -5.90
CA LEU A 227 5.85 -9.90 -4.49
C LEU A 227 5.90 -11.22 -3.71
N GLU A 228 5.53 -12.36 -4.30
CA GLU A 228 5.67 -13.67 -3.68
C GLU A 228 7.14 -13.97 -3.36
N GLU A 229 8.04 -13.81 -4.33
CA GLU A 229 9.50 -13.97 -4.11
C GLU A 229 10.01 -13.03 -3.02
N ARG A 230 9.61 -11.75 -3.04
CA ARG A 230 10.04 -10.77 -2.02
C ARG A 230 9.52 -11.11 -0.63
N VAL A 231 8.27 -11.58 -0.51
CA VAL A 231 7.73 -12.01 0.78
C VAL A 231 8.51 -13.21 1.30
N GLU A 232 8.79 -14.23 0.47
CA GLU A 232 9.57 -15.39 0.93
C GLU A 232 11.01 -15.01 1.32
N ALA A 233 11.66 -14.12 0.56
CA ALA A 233 13.00 -13.62 0.89
C ALA A 233 13.02 -12.83 2.21
N THR A 234 11.98 -12.03 2.47
CA THR A 234 11.83 -11.23 3.70
C THR A 234 11.54 -12.12 4.92
N VAL A 235 10.78 -13.20 4.73
CA VAL A 235 10.59 -14.23 5.77
C VAL A 235 11.91 -14.94 6.07
N ALA A 236 12.71 -15.25 5.05
CA ALA A 236 14.02 -15.87 5.23
C ALA A 236 15.02 -14.96 5.95
N SER A 237 14.86 -13.63 5.89
CA SER A 237 15.67 -12.67 6.66
C SER A 237 15.18 -12.45 8.10
N GLY A 238 14.21 -13.24 8.57
CA GLY A 238 13.76 -13.22 9.97
C GLY A 238 12.57 -12.30 10.27
N ILE A 239 11.94 -11.69 9.26
CA ILE A 239 10.73 -10.88 9.45
C ILE A 239 9.51 -11.78 9.26
N ALA A 240 8.70 -11.95 10.31
CA ALA A 240 7.50 -12.78 10.24
C ALA A 240 6.53 -12.28 9.15
N ARG A 241 5.88 -13.22 8.44
CA ARG A 241 4.99 -12.90 7.31
C ARG A 241 3.85 -11.95 7.70
N ASP A 242 3.36 -12.07 8.92
CA ASP A 242 2.30 -11.25 9.47
C ASP A 242 2.75 -9.82 9.84
N ARG A 243 4.05 -9.51 9.75
CA ARG A 243 4.63 -8.17 9.78
C ARG A 243 4.94 -7.62 8.37
N ILE A 244 4.51 -8.29 7.30
CA ILE A 244 4.73 -7.86 5.92
C ILE A 244 3.45 -7.27 5.32
N ILE A 245 3.60 -6.12 4.68
CA ILE A 245 2.61 -5.47 3.83
C ILE A 245 3.11 -5.55 2.38
N VAL A 246 2.20 -5.76 1.42
CA VAL A 246 2.53 -5.80 -0.02
C VAL A 246 1.81 -4.68 -0.77
N ASP A 247 2.52 -3.99 -1.67
CA ASP A 247 1.96 -2.96 -2.54
C ASP A 247 2.25 -3.30 -4.03
N PRO A 248 1.21 -3.48 -4.88
CA PRO A 248 1.38 -3.71 -6.32
C PRO A 248 2.06 -2.54 -7.08
N GLY A 249 2.21 -1.38 -6.44
CA GLY A 249 3.00 -0.24 -6.90
C GLY A 249 2.37 0.48 -8.09
N ILE A 250 1.14 0.96 -7.94
CA ILE A 250 0.42 1.69 -9.01
C ILE A 250 1.23 2.92 -9.46
N GLY A 251 1.46 3.00 -10.78
CA GLY A 251 2.21 4.07 -11.42
C GLY A 251 3.74 3.96 -11.30
N PHE A 252 4.29 2.85 -10.83
CA PHE A 252 5.74 2.60 -10.78
C PHE A 252 6.15 1.57 -11.83
N GLY A 253 6.64 2.06 -12.97
CA GLY A 253 7.02 1.26 -14.13
C GLY A 253 5.84 0.61 -14.85
N LYS A 254 4.75 1.35 -15.07
CA LYS A 254 3.47 0.79 -15.52
C LYS A 254 2.69 1.75 -16.42
N THR A 255 2.23 1.25 -17.56
CA THR A 255 1.30 1.97 -18.46
C THR A 255 -0.08 2.13 -17.81
N VAL A 256 -0.95 2.93 -18.42
CA VAL A 256 -2.36 3.04 -17.98
C VAL A 256 -3.05 1.68 -17.98
N ALA A 257 -2.91 0.90 -19.06
CA ALA A 257 -3.47 -0.45 -19.16
C ALA A 257 -2.93 -1.38 -18.05
N HIS A 258 -1.64 -1.29 -17.72
CA HIS A 258 -1.05 -2.06 -16.64
C HIS A 258 -1.65 -1.71 -15.27
N ASN A 259 -1.79 -0.42 -14.97
CA ASN A 259 -2.40 0.05 -13.72
C ASN A 259 -3.85 -0.42 -13.60
N LEU A 260 -4.64 -0.34 -14.68
CA LEU A 260 -6.03 -0.81 -14.67
C LEU A 260 -6.13 -2.33 -14.50
N ALA A 261 -5.23 -3.10 -15.11
CA ALA A 261 -5.19 -4.56 -14.94
C ALA A 261 -4.88 -4.95 -13.49
N LEU A 262 -3.97 -4.24 -12.82
CA LEU A 262 -3.67 -4.45 -11.40
C LEU A 262 -4.83 -4.03 -10.51
N ILE A 263 -5.41 -2.84 -10.74
CA ILE A 263 -6.56 -2.36 -9.96
C ILE A 263 -7.71 -3.36 -10.06
N ARG A 264 -8.02 -3.90 -11.26
CA ARG A 264 -9.07 -4.91 -11.44
C ARG A 264 -8.77 -6.26 -10.75
N GLY A 265 -7.50 -6.56 -10.52
CA GLY A 265 -7.02 -7.85 -10.00
C GLY A 265 -6.49 -7.81 -8.58
N LEU A 266 -6.71 -6.74 -7.81
CA LEU A 266 -6.12 -6.54 -6.48
C LEU A 266 -6.38 -7.70 -5.52
N SER A 267 -7.55 -8.35 -5.62
CA SER A 267 -7.90 -9.45 -4.73
C SER A 267 -6.98 -10.67 -4.84
N LEU A 268 -6.24 -10.82 -5.95
CA LEU A 268 -5.22 -11.86 -6.16
C LEU A 268 -4.12 -11.80 -5.08
N PHE A 269 -3.71 -10.59 -4.68
CA PHE A 269 -2.58 -10.40 -3.76
C PHE A 269 -2.88 -10.89 -2.35
N HIS A 270 -4.15 -11.14 -1.99
CA HIS A 270 -4.48 -11.80 -0.72
C HIS A 270 -3.92 -13.23 -0.61
N ALA A 271 -3.60 -13.89 -1.73
CA ALA A 271 -2.99 -15.22 -1.76
C ALA A 271 -1.54 -15.22 -1.23
N LEU A 272 -0.94 -14.04 -1.05
CA LEU A 272 0.36 -13.87 -0.38
C LEU A 272 0.25 -13.96 1.16
N GLY A 273 -0.96 -13.88 1.71
CA GLY A 273 -1.22 -13.94 3.15
C GLY A 273 -0.79 -12.68 3.92
N CYS A 274 -0.52 -11.58 3.22
CA CYS A 274 -0.05 -10.31 3.77
C CYS A 274 -1.17 -9.26 3.75
N VAL A 275 -1.02 -8.18 4.52
CA VAL A 275 -1.83 -6.96 4.36
C VAL A 275 -1.53 -6.37 2.98
N VAL A 276 -2.57 -5.94 2.25
CA VAL A 276 -2.41 -5.31 0.94
C VAL A 276 -2.55 -3.79 1.10
N LEU A 277 -1.59 -3.05 0.55
CA LEU A 277 -1.61 -1.59 0.45
C LEU A 277 -1.91 -1.16 -0.99
N LEU A 278 -2.72 -0.11 -1.15
CA LEU A 278 -2.96 0.56 -2.42
C LEU A 278 -2.53 2.04 -2.36
N GLY A 279 -1.47 2.37 -3.10
CA GLY A 279 -0.98 3.73 -3.31
C GLY A 279 -1.31 4.28 -4.69
N ALA A 280 -2.55 4.70 -4.92
CA ALA A 280 -3.01 5.21 -6.23
C ALA A 280 -3.36 6.71 -6.26
N SER A 281 -3.35 7.38 -5.10
CA SER A 281 -3.83 8.77 -4.96
C SER A 281 -3.08 9.76 -5.86
N ARG A 282 -3.86 10.57 -6.59
CA ARG A 282 -3.43 11.65 -7.52
C ARG A 282 -2.47 11.23 -8.64
N LYS A 283 -2.33 9.92 -8.90
CA LYS A 283 -1.45 9.38 -9.94
C LYS A 283 -1.87 9.82 -11.34
N ARG A 284 -0.90 9.88 -12.26
CA ARG A 284 -1.07 10.39 -13.64
C ARG A 284 -2.22 9.74 -14.41
N PHE A 285 -2.41 8.42 -14.27
CA PHE A 285 -3.47 7.70 -15.00
C PHE A 285 -4.87 8.20 -14.64
N ILE A 286 -5.08 8.71 -13.43
CA ILE A 286 -6.35 9.33 -12.99
C ILE A 286 -6.61 10.59 -13.82
N GLY A 287 -5.59 11.43 -14.00
CA GLY A 287 -5.70 12.61 -14.85
C GLY A 287 -5.98 12.27 -16.30
N SER A 288 -5.27 11.27 -16.84
CA SER A 288 -5.42 10.83 -18.24
C SER A 288 -6.81 10.25 -18.55
N LEU A 289 -7.43 9.51 -17.62
CA LEU A 289 -8.72 8.86 -17.84
C LEU A 289 -9.90 9.70 -17.33
N GLY A 290 -9.72 10.41 -16.23
CA GLY A 290 -10.76 11.18 -15.56
C GLY A 290 -10.86 12.64 -16.00
N GLY A 291 -10.01 13.09 -16.92
CA GLY A 291 -10.03 14.47 -17.44
C GLY A 291 -9.44 15.53 -16.50
N ALA A 292 -8.70 15.14 -15.46
CA ALA A 292 -8.09 16.05 -14.49
C ALA A 292 -6.61 16.32 -14.82
N VAL A 293 -6.36 17.38 -15.58
CA VAL A 293 -5.00 17.75 -16.03
C VAL A 293 -4.11 18.11 -14.84
N ALA A 294 -4.56 19.03 -13.97
CA ALA A 294 -3.82 19.41 -12.77
C ALA A 294 -3.86 18.27 -11.73
N THR A 295 -2.79 18.14 -10.94
CA THR A 295 -2.68 17.06 -9.95
C THR A 295 -3.66 17.25 -8.80
N ASP A 296 -3.96 18.50 -8.43
CA ASP A 296 -4.87 18.84 -7.33
C ASP A 296 -6.34 18.54 -7.67
N ASP A 297 -6.70 18.56 -8.96
CA ASP A 297 -8.06 18.22 -9.42
C ASP A 297 -8.33 16.70 -9.42
N ARG A 298 -7.35 15.88 -9.06
CA ARG A 298 -7.46 14.40 -9.11
C ARG A 298 -8.09 13.78 -7.86
N GLY A 299 -8.55 14.59 -6.90
CA GLY A 299 -9.23 14.12 -5.69
C GLY A 299 -10.38 13.15 -5.99
N PRO A 300 -11.41 13.55 -6.77
CA PRO A 300 -12.56 12.69 -7.07
C PRO A 300 -12.19 11.35 -7.73
N GLY A 301 -11.27 11.38 -8.70
CA GLY A 301 -10.78 10.17 -9.34
C GLY A 301 -9.95 9.27 -8.40
N SER A 302 -9.24 9.87 -7.44
CA SER A 302 -8.52 9.13 -6.39
C SER A 302 -9.48 8.39 -5.47
N LEU A 303 -10.59 9.04 -5.08
CA LEU A 303 -11.65 8.43 -4.28
C LEU A 303 -12.24 7.20 -5.00
N ALA A 304 -12.54 7.33 -6.30
CA ALA A 304 -13.08 6.24 -7.09
C ALA A 304 -12.14 5.01 -7.11
N VAL A 305 -10.83 5.24 -7.27
CA VAL A 305 -9.84 4.15 -7.25
C VAL A 305 -9.68 3.54 -5.86
N THR A 306 -9.70 4.35 -4.81
CA THR A 306 -9.67 3.87 -3.42
C THR A 306 -10.88 2.97 -3.14
N LEU A 307 -12.09 3.38 -3.50
CA LEU A 307 -13.30 2.56 -3.34
C LEU A 307 -13.24 1.26 -4.15
N ALA A 308 -12.65 1.28 -5.35
CA ALA A 308 -12.43 0.07 -6.14
C ALA A 308 -11.45 -0.92 -5.47
N GLY A 309 -10.46 -0.40 -4.72
CA GLY A 309 -9.58 -1.22 -3.88
C GLY A 309 -10.29 -1.77 -2.64
N VAL A 310 -11.11 -0.95 -1.98
CA VAL A 310 -11.94 -1.36 -0.83
C VAL A 310 -12.90 -2.47 -1.21
N ALA A 311 -13.57 -2.36 -2.36
CA ALA A 311 -14.45 -3.40 -2.89
C ALA A 311 -13.72 -4.74 -3.14
N GLN A 312 -12.38 -4.73 -3.18
CA GLN A 312 -11.55 -5.92 -3.34
C GLN A 312 -10.88 -6.42 -2.06
N GLY A 313 -11.20 -5.83 -0.90
CA GLY A 313 -10.68 -6.24 0.40
C GLY A 313 -9.31 -5.66 0.75
N VAL A 314 -8.80 -4.67 0.00
CA VAL A 314 -7.53 -4.02 0.31
C VAL A 314 -7.62 -3.25 1.62
N GLN A 315 -6.77 -3.60 2.58
CA GLN A 315 -6.87 -3.12 3.96
C GLN A 315 -6.26 -1.74 4.19
N LEU A 316 -5.21 -1.36 3.43
CA LEU A 316 -4.48 -0.12 3.68
C LEU A 316 -4.46 0.77 2.42
N HIS A 317 -4.91 2.01 2.55
CA HIS A 317 -5.00 2.97 1.45
C HIS A 317 -4.12 4.17 1.72
N ARG A 318 -3.13 4.39 0.86
CA ARG A 318 -2.18 5.49 0.96
C ARG A 318 -2.66 6.69 0.15
N VAL A 319 -3.08 7.76 0.82
CA VAL A 319 -3.83 8.87 0.20
C VAL A 319 -3.34 10.26 0.66
N HIS A 320 -3.58 11.26 -0.19
CA HIS A 320 -3.34 12.69 0.15
C HIS A 320 -4.58 13.31 0.83
N ASP A 321 -5.76 13.04 0.29
CA ASP A 321 -7.03 13.68 0.66
C ASP A 321 -7.76 12.89 1.77
N ILE A 322 -7.26 12.99 3.01
CA ILE A 322 -7.73 12.15 4.13
C ILE A 322 -9.20 12.40 4.47
N ARG A 323 -9.60 13.66 4.61
CA ARG A 323 -10.96 14.04 5.00
C ARG A 323 -12.00 13.50 4.01
N GLU A 324 -11.77 13.75 2.73
CA GLU A 324 -12.63 13.32 1.62
C GLU A 324 -12.66 11.80 1.53
N THR A 325 -11.51 11.15 1.69
CA THR A 325 -11.45 9.68 1.66
C THR A 325 -12.19 9.07 2.85
N ARG A 326 -12.03 9.62 4.07
CA ARG A 326 -12.75 9.18 5.27
C ARG A 326 -14.27 9.33 5.08
N GLN A 327 -14.72 10.48 4.57
CA GLN A 327 -16.13 10.71 4.24
C GLN A 327 -16.65 9.68 3.23
N ALA A 328 -15.91 9.46 2.14
CA ALA A 328 -16.29 8.51 1.10
C ALA A 328 -16.39 7.07 1.65
N LEU A 329 -15.45 6.66 2.52
CA LEU A 329 -15.48 5.34 3.16
C LEU A 329 -16.69 5.17 4.08
N SER A 330 -16.99 6.17 4.91
CA SER A 330 -18.16 6.14 5.80
C SER A 330 -19.46 5.98 5.00
N LEU A 331 -19.62 6.75 3.92
CA LEU A 331 -20.80 6.66 3.06
C LEU A 331 -20.84 5.33 2.28
N TRP A 332 -19.70 4.89 1.75
CA TRP A 332 -19.60 3.60 1.05
C TRP A 332 -20.00 2.46 1.97
N GLN A 333 -19.47 2.41 3.20
CA GLN A 333 -19.80 1.37 4.18
C GLN A 333 -21.29 1.40 4.52
N ALA A 334 -21.85 2.58 4.83
CA ALA A 334 -23.27 2.71 5.12
C ALA A 334 -24.17 2.26 3.95
N SER A 335 -23.78 2.58 2.72
CA SER A 335 -24.55 2.22 1.53
C SER A 335 -24.44 0.75 1.11
N THR A 336 -23.37 0.06 1.49
CA THR A 336 -23.10 -1.33 1.05
C THR A 336 -23.43 -2.37 2.11
N THR A 337 -23.25 -2.05 3.39
CA THR A 337 -23.52 -3.00 4.49
C THR A 337 -24.80 -2.67 5.26
N GLY A 338 -25.42 -1.52 5.01
CA GLY A 338 -26.62 -1.07 5.73
C GLY A 338 -26.39 -0.69 7.19
N GLY A 339 -25.14 -0.69 7.67
CA GLY A 339 -24.76 -0.24 9.01
C GLY A 339 -24.29 1.21 9.02
N ALA A 340 -24.75 2.03 9.96
CA ALA A 340 -24.13 3.34 10.20
C ALA A 340 -22.69 3.13 10.69
N ALA A 341 -21.74 3.84 10.08
CA ALA A 341 -20.31 3.81 10.41
C ALA A 341 -20.00 4.42 11.79
#